data_AF-A0A382KSS7-F1
#
_entry.id   AF-A0A382KSS7-F1
#
_cell.length_a   1.000
_cell.length_b   1.000
_cell.length_c   1.000
_cell.angle_alpha   90.00
_cell.angle_beta   90.00
_cell.angle_gamma   90.00
#
_symmetry.space_group_name_H-M   'P 1'
#
loop_
_entity.id
_entity.type
_entity.pdbx_description
1 polymer ?
#
loop_
_entity_poly.entity_id
_entity_poly.type
_entity_poly.pdbx_seq_one_letter_code
_entity_poly.pdbx_strand_id
1 'polypeptide(L)' 'DEDKIAEGIKLNFVEHKLVTEGAAATAVMVVKDNMTQLLGKNIICLICGGNIDSELFTKLIQ' A
#
# COMPACT_ATOMS: atom_id res chain seq x y z
N ASP A 1 -9.71 -4.46 6.46
CA ASP A 1 -9.96 -5.56 5.54
C ASP A 1 -8.60 -6.07 5.07
N GLU A 2 -8.30 -7.34 5.28
CA GLU A 2 -7.00 -7.93 4.98
C GLU A 2 -6.72 -7.97 3.48
N ASP A 3 -7.76 -8.17 2.66
CA ASP A 3 -7.63 -8.20 1.19
C ASP A 3 -7.17 -6.83 0.66
N LYS A 4 -7.68 -5.74 1.24
CA LYS A 4 -7.24 -4.38 0.89
C LYS A 4 -5.80 -4.12 1.32
N ILE A 5 -5.38 -4.65 2.47
CA ILE A 5 -3.99 -4.50 2.91
C ILE A 5 -3.06 -5.24 1.95
N ALA A 6 -3.42 -6.46 1.54
CA ALA A 6 -2.70 -7.22 0.52
C ALA A 6 -2.62 -6.46 -0.82
N GLU A 7 -3.74 -5.90 -1.28
CA GLU A 7 -3.79 -5.07 -2.48
C GLU A 7 -2.87 -3.85 -2.36
N GLY A 8 -2.86 -3.18 -1.21
CA GLY A 8 -1.99 -2.03 -0.96
C GLY A 8 -0.49 -2.39 -0.99
N ILE A 9 -0.12 -3.53 -0.40
CA ILE A 9 1.25 -4.05 -0.47
C ILE A 9 1.63 -4.33 -1.93
N LYS A 10 0.73 -4.97 -2.70
CA LYS A 10 0.95 -5.27 -4.11
C LYS A 10 1.08 -4.00 -4.95
N LEU A 11 0.21 -3.02 -4.74
CA LEU A 11 0.25 -1.72 -5.41
C LEU A 11 1.57 -0.99 -5.17
N ASN A 12 2.00 -0.89 -3.91
CA ASN A 12 3.27 -0.27 -3.54
C ASN A 12 4.47 -0.91 -4.25
N PHE A 13 4.47 -2.23 -4.37
CA PHE A 13 5.56 -2.92 -5.06
C PHE A 13 5.47 -2.80 -6.59
N VAL A 14 4.29 -3.05 -7.18
CA VAL A 14 4.13 -3.10 -8.63
C VAL A 14 4.36 -1.71 -9.24
N GLU A 15 3.72 -0.68 -8.70
CA GLU A 15 3.74 0.68 -9.25
C GLU A 15 4.94 1.50 -8.78
N HIS A 16 5.42 1.27 -7.54
CA HIS A 16 6.44 2.12 -6.91
C HIS A 16 7.73 1.39 -6.53
N LYS A 17 7.82 0.07 -6.74
CA LYS A 17 8.98 -0.76 -6.37
C LYS A 17 9.34 -0.67 -4.88
N LEU A 18 8.33 -0.42 -4.03
CA LEU A 18 8.48 -0.34 -2.58
C LEU A 18 7.99 -1.63 -1.92
N VAL A 19 8.85 -2.24 -1.10
CA VAL A 19 8.46 -3.31 -0.18
C VAL A 19 7.91 -2.65 1.08
N THR A 20 6.67 -3.01 1.45
CA THR A 20 5.96 -2.38 2.57
C THR A 20 5.31 -3.42 3.47
N GLU A 21 5.22 -3.12 4.76
CA GLU A 21 4.44 -3.90 5.71
C GLU A 21 2.94 -3.53 5.64
N GLY A 22 2.08 -4.36 6.26
CA GLY A 22 0.63 -4.14 6.19
C GLY A 22 0.18 -2.77 6.71
N ALA A 23 0.76 -2.30 7.82
CA ALA A 23 0.45 -0.97 8.36
C ALA A 23 0.83 0.15 7.36
N ALA A 24 2.00 0.06 6.73
CA ALA A 24 2.50 1.04 5.77
C ALA A 24 1.68 1.08 4.45
N ALA A 25 0.95 0.02 4.12
CA ALA A 25 0.09 -0.04 2.95
C ALA A 25 -1.31 0.58 3.17
N THR A 26 -1.75 0.75 4.43
CA THR A 26 -3.13 1.18 4.73
C THR A 26 -3.46 2.58 4.21
N ALA A 27 -2.57 3.56 4.40
CA ALA A 27 -2.83 4.95 4.01
C ALA A 27 -2.99 5.11 2.50
N VAL A 28 -2.19 4.35 1.73
CA VAL A 28 -2.25 4.34 0.25
C VAL A 28 -3.62 3.85 -0.23
N MET A 29 -4.16 2.81 0.39
CA MET A 29 -5.48 2.28 0.03
C MET A 29 -6.62 3.24 0.37
N VAL A 30 -6.53 3.95 1.49
CA VAL A 30 -7.53 4.98 1.83
C VAL A 30 -7.51 6.11 0.80
N VAL A 31 -6.33 6.56 0.36
CA VAL A 31 -6.22 7.59 -0.67
C VAL A 31 -6.72 7.09 -2.02
N LYS A 32 -6.40 5.85 -2.39
CA LYS A 32 -6.89 5.21 -3.63
C LYS A 32 -8.42 5.12 -3.66
N ASP A 33 -9.03 4.67 -2.57
CA ASP A 33 -10.50 4.54 -2.47
C ASP A 33 -11.23 5.90 -2.50
N ASN A 34 -10.56 6.99 -2.10
CA ASN A 34 -11.15 8.33 -2.03
C ASN A 34 -10.60 9.30 -3.09
N MET A 35 -9.91 8.79 -4.11
CA MET A 35 -9.14 9.61 -5.06
C MET A 35 -9.94 10.75 -5.69
N THR A 36 -11.22 10.52 -6.02
CA THR A 36 -12.10 11.56 -6.61
C THR A 36 -12.33 12.75 -5.67
N GLN A 37 -12.48 12.50 -4.36
CA GLN A 37 -12.71 13.55 -3.35
C GLN A 37 -11.44 14.37 -3.08
N LEU A 38 -10.30 13.83 -3.50
CA LEU A 38 -8.96 14.34 -3.23
C LEU A 38 -8.36 15.08 -4.43
N LEU A 39 -9.07 15.13 -5.57
CA LEU A 39 -8.63 15.85 -6.77
C LEU A 39 -8.33 17.33 -6.47
N GLY A 40 -7.22 17.81 -7.02
CA GLY A 40 -6.76 19.20 -6.84
C GLY A 40 -6.12 19.49 -5.47
N LYS A 41 -5.94 18.49 -4.60
CA LYS A 41 -5.22 18.61 -3.32
C LYS A 41 -3.83 18.00 -3.42
N ASN A 42 -2.88 18.57 -2.67
CA ASN A 42 -1.57 17.95 -2.44
C ASN A 42 -1.67 17.00 -1.24
N ILE A 43 -1.29 15.73 -1.44
CA ILE A 43 -1.45 14.67 -0.44
C ILE A 43 -0.13 13.96 -0.24
N ILE A 44 0.14 13.59 1.01
CA ILE A 44 1.29 12.79 1.39
C ILE A 44 0.78 11.52 2.07
N CYS A 45 1.22 10.37 1.59
CA CYS A 45 1.08 9.09 2.29
C CYS A 45 2.42 8.74 2.95
N LEU A 46 2.44 8.64 4.27
CA LEU A 46 3.63 8.18 4.99
C LEU A 46 3.72 6.65 4.88
N ILE A 47 4.82 6.15 4.31
CA ILE A 47 5.18 4.74 4.32
C ILE A 47 6.11 4.51 5.51
N CYS A 48 5.59 3.91 6.59
CA CYS A 48 6.30 3.83 7.87
C CYS A 48 7.35 2.70 7.96
N GLY A 49 7.26 1.67 7.12
CA GLY A 49 8.14 0.51 7.21
C GLY A 49 7.92 -0.53 6.12
N GLY A 50 8.85 -1.48 6.08
CA GLY A 50 8.87 -2.60 5.12
C GLY A 50 9.31 -3.91 5.75
N ASN A 51 9.16 -4.05 7.07
CA ASN A 51 9.58 -5.25 7.81
C ASN A 51 8.52 -6.35 7.65
N ILE A 52 8.51 -6.97 6.47
CA ILE A 52 7.60 -8.05 6.12
C ILE A 52 8.39 -9.33 5.87
N ASP A 53 7.82 -10.46 6.30
CA ASP A 53 8.36 -11.78 6.01
C ASP A 53 8.41 -12.04 4.49
N SER A 54 9.51 -12.62 4.00
CA SER A 54 9.72 -12.81 2.56
C SER A 54 8.77 -13.81 1.92
N GLU A 55 8.36 -14.84 2.65
CA GLU A 55 7.40 -15.83 2.14
C GLU A 55 6.02 -15.19 2.04
N LEU A 56 5.61 -14.46 3.08
CA LEU A 56 4.37 -13.70 3.07
C LEU A 56 4.37 -12.67 1.93
N PHE A 57 5.42 -11.88 1.80
CA PHE A 57 5.52 -10.89 0.73
C PHE A 57 5.39 -11.54 -0.65
N THR A 58 6.14 -12.62 -0.91
CA THR A 58 6.07 -13.34 -2.19
C THR A 58 4.66 -13.83 -2.49
N LYS A 59 3.96 -14.36 -1.49
CA LYS A 59 2.56 -14.81 -1.63
C LYS A 59 1.60 -13.67 -1.97
N LEU A 60 1.82 -12.46 -1.43
CA LEU A 60 0.95 -11.31 -1.66
C LEU A 60 1.19 -10.63 -3.01
N ILE A 61 2.40 -10.70 -3.56
CA ILE A 61 2.74 -10.09 -4.84
C ILE A 61 2.35 -10.96 -6.04
N GLN A 62 2.37 -12.29 -5.90
CA GLN A 62 1.89 -13.22 -6.92
C GLN A 62 0.39 -13.03 -7.19
#